data_AF-A0A8J3TK58-F1
#
_entry.id   AF-A0A8J3TK58-F1
#
_cell.length_a   1.000
_cell.length_b   1.000
_cell.length_c   1.000
_cell.angle_alpha   90.00
_cell.angle_beta   90.00
_cell.angle_gamma   90.00
#
_symmetry.space_group_name_H-M   'P 1'
#
loop_
_entity.id
_entity.type
_entity.pdbx_description
1 polymer ?
#
loop_
_entity_poly.entity_id
_entity_poly.type
_entity_poly.pdbx_seq_one_letter_code
_entity_poly.pdbx_strand_id
1 'polypeptide(L)'
;MDILWILAQVLLPVLALAVLLPLLTHRRPDPQQARQLASIERQLQLIMDHLDIAEPPPTFPEVVRHLEAGNKIRAIKCYRDATGADLKGAKDAVEEIASQRGL
;
A
#
# COMPACT_ATOMS: atom_id res chain seq x y z
N MET A 1 1.05 -48.81 -31.61
CA MET A 1 1.62 -47.44 -31.73
C MET A 1 0.49 -46.39 -31.75
N ASP A 2 -0.61 -46.66 -31.03
CA ASP A 2 -1.90 -46.03 -31.31
C ASP A 2 -2.37 -45.13 -30.15
N ILE A 3 -1.95 -45.43 -28.93
CA ILE A 3 -2.33 -44.70 -27.71
C ILE A 3 -1.79 -43.27 -27.72
N LEU A 4 -0.54 -43.08 -28.18
CA LEU A 4 0.07 -41.76 -28.30
C LEU A 4 -0.64 -40.88 -29.35
N TRP A 5 -1.14 -41.51 -30.41
CA TRP A 5 -1.83 -40.84 -31.52
C TRP A 5 -3.25 -40.42 -31.12
N ILE A 6 -3.95 -41.29 -30.40
CA ILE A 6 -5.28 -41.00 -29.82
C ILE A 6 -5.16 -39.89 -28.77
N LEU A 7 -4.13 -39.91 -27.92
CA LEU A 7 -3.87 -38.84 -26.94
C LEU A 7 -3.67 -37.48 -27.62
N ALA A 8 -2.89 -37.43 -28.70
CA ALA A 8 -2.67 -36.19 -29.46
C ALA A 8 -3.98 -35.66 -30.09
N GLN A 9 -4.81 -36.55 -30.62
CA GLN A 9 -6.05 -36.18 -31.30
C GLN A 9 -7.15 -35.68 -30.35
N VAL A 10 -7.13 -36.11 -29.08
CA VAL A 10 -8.04 -35.60 -28.04
C VAL A 10 -7.48 -34.35 -27.36
N LEU A 11 -6.15 -34.24 -27.20
CA LEU A 11 -5.52 -33.07 -26.58
C LEU A 11 -5.79 -31.79 -27.37
N LEU A 12 -5.74 -31.85 -28.71
CA LEU A 12 -5.90 -30.70 -29.59
C LEU A 12 -7.28 -30.01 -29.43
N PRO A 13 -8.42 -30.71 -29.53
CA PRO A 13 -9.73 -30.09 -29.29
C PRO A 13 -9.93 -29.68 -27.83
N VAL A 14 -9.34 -30.39 -26.85
CA VAL A 14 -9.43 -30.00 -25.42
C VAL A 14 -8.69 -28.68 -25.17
N LEU A 15 -7.50 -28.52 -25.73
CA LEU A 15 -6.71 -27.30 -25.62
C LEU A 15 -7.40 -26.15 -26.38
N ALA A 16 -7.92 -26.43 -27.58
CA ALA A 16 -8.72 -25.47 -28.34
C ALA A 16 -9.96 -25.04 -27.57
N LEU A 17 -10.67 -25.97 -26.92
CA LEU A 17 -11.85 -25.70 -26.11
C LEU A 17 -11.51 -24.90 -24.84
N ALA A 18 -10.38 -25.20 -24.19
CA ALA A 18 -9.90 -24.44 -23.03
C ALA A 18 -9.53 -22.99 -23.37
N VAL A 19 -9.09 -22.73 -24.61
CA VAL A 19 -8.82 -21.37 -25.12
C VAL A 19 -10.08 -20.70 -25.66
N LEU A 20 -10.98 -21.44 -26.31
CA LEU A 20 -12.19 -20.91 -26.95
C LEU A 20 -13.34 -20.66 -25.97
N LEU A 21 -13.48 -21.46 -24.89
CA LEU A 21 -14.48 -21.23 -23.84
C LEU A 21 -14.41 -19.81 -23.28
N PRO A 22 -13.23 -19.31 -22.85
CA PRO A 22 -13.07 -17.94 -22.36
C PRO A 22 -13.55 -16.86 -23.33
N LEU A 23 -13.44 -17.09 -24.64
CA LEU A 23 -13.89 -16.14 -25.68
C LEU A 23 -15.41 -16.12 -25.81
N LEU A 24 -16.08 -17.27 -25.67
CA LEU A 24 -17.55 -17.38 -25.70
C LEU A 24 -18.16 -16.99 -24.34
N THR A 25 -17.43 -17.19 -23.24
CA THR A 25 -17.79 -16.76 -21.89
C THR A 25 -17.16 -15.43 -21.54
N HIS A 26 -16.89 -14.55 -22.51
CA HIS A 26 -16.54 -13.16 -22.27
C HIS A 26 -17.78 -12.43 -21.70
N ARG A 27 -18.20 -12.87 -20.50
CA ARG A 27 -18.93 -12.06 -19.53
C ARG A 27 -18.06 -10.83 -19.41
N ARG A 28 -18.57 -9.75 -20.01
CA ARG A 28 -18.00 -8.41 -19.91
C ARG A 28 -17.49 -8.26 -18.47
N PRO A 29 -16.22 -7.88 -18.25
CA PRO A 29 -15.71 -7.60 -16.92
C PRO A 29 -16.72 -6.68 -16.26
N ASP A 30 -17.45 -7.20 -15.27
CA ASP A 30 -18.68 -6.60 -14.79
C ASP A 30 -18.31 -5.25 -14.18
N PRO A 31 -18.66 -4.11 -14.84
CA PRO A 31 -18.27 -2.79 -14.36
C PRO A 31 -18.94 -2.45 -13.01
N GLN A 32 -19.78 -3.34 -12.48
CA GLN A 32 -20.35 -3.24 -11.14
C GLN A 32 -19.33 -3.52 -10.02
N GLN A 33 -18.28 -4.32 -10.22
CA GLN A 33 -17.26 -4.56 -9.17
C GLN A 33 -16.48 -3.28 -8.84
N ALA A 34 -16.18 -2.46 -9.86
CA ALA A 34 -15.51 -1.17 -9.67
C ALA A 34 -16.36 -0.17 -8.87
N ARG A 35 -17.71 -0.28 -8.93
CA ARG A 35 -18.62 0.61 -8.21
C ARG A 35 -18.72 0.28 -6.72
N GLN A 36 -18.56 -0.99 -6.36
CA GLN A 36 -18.60 -1.41 -4.95
C GLN A 36 -17.38 -0.90 -4.18
N LEU A 37 -16.22 -0.80 -4.83
CA LEU A 37 -15.02 -0.23 -4.23
C LEU A 37 -15.22 1.26 -3.88
N ALA A 38 -15.87 2.03 -4.77
CA ALA A 38 -16.11 3.46 -4.56
C ALA A 38 -17.04 3.76 -3.37
N SER A 39 -18.02 2.89 -3.09
CA SER A 39 -18.89 3.07 -1.91
C SER A 39 -18.17 2.75 -0.60
N ILE A 40 -17.32 1.73 -0.59
CA ILE A 40 -16.54 1.35 0.60
C ILE A 40 -15.54 2.45 0.93
N GLU A 41 -14.82 2.97 -0.06
CA GLU A 41 -13.85 4.05 0.11
C GLU A 41 -14.52 5.33 0.64
N ARG A 42 -15.68 5.71 0.10
CA ARG A 42 -16.43 6.88 0.57
C ARG A 42 -16.98 6.71 1.98
N GLN A 43 -17.39 5.51 2.36
CA GLN A 43 -17.83 5.22 3.73
C GLN A 43 -16.66 5.25 4.71
N LEU A 44 -15.49 4.74 4.33
CA LEU A 44 -14.28 4.85 5.15
C LEU A 44 -13.88 6.31 5.37
N GLN A 45 -13.92 7.14 4.33
CA GLN A 45 -13.60 8.56 4.45
C GLN A 45 -14.52 9.27 5.46
N LEU A 46 -15.83 8.99 5.42
CA LEU A 46 -16.81 9.58 6.35
C LEU A 46 -16.65 9.08 7.79
N ILE A 47 -16.24 7.81 7.97
CA ILE A 47 -15.94 7.25 9.29
C ILE A 47 -14.64 7.87 9.83
N MET A 48 -13.59 8.01 9.01
CA MET A 48 -12.34 8.66 9.42
C MET A 48 -12.57 10.12 9.81
N ASP A 49 -13.37 10.85 9.02
CA ASP A 49 -13.76 12.25 9.29
C ASP A 49 -14.64 12.36 10.55
N HIS A 50 -15.55 11.41 10.78
CA HIS A 50 -16.43 11.39 11.96
C HIS A 50 -15.74 10.93 13.25
N LEU A 51 -14.70 10.08 13.15
CA LEU A 51 -13.98 9.56 14.31
C LEU A 51 -12.74 10.41 14.69
N ASP A 52 -12.43 11.49 13.95
CA ASP A 52 -11.25 12.35 14.18
C ASP A 52 -9.95 11.54 14.37
N ILE A 53 -9.84 10.41 13.65
CA ILE A 53 -8.62 9.60 13.67
C ILE A 53 -7.69 10.25 12.64
N ALA A 54 -7.04 11.33 13.08
CA ALA A 54 -5.78 11.74 12.49
C ALA A 54 -4.86 10.52 12.59
N GLU A 55 -4.50 9.95 11.43
CA GLU A 55 -3.50 8.89 11.35
C GLU A 55 -2.35 9.30 12.28
N PRO A 56 -2.07 8.54 13.36
CA PRO A 56 -1.15 9.00 14.38
C PRO A 56 0.16 9.32 13.68
N PRO A 57 0.66 10.57 13.77
CA PRO A 57 1.78 11.00 12.98
C PRO A 57 2.91 9.99 13.18
N PRO A 58 3.62 9.59 12.11
CA PRO A 58 4.66 8.58 12.17
C PRO A 58 5.56 8.89 13.36
N THR A 59 5.43 8.08 14.40
CA THR A 59 6.12 8.34 15.65
C THR A 59 7.52 7.81 15.48
N PHE A 60 8.52 8.64 15.77
CA PHE A 60 9.93 8.27 15.73
C PHE A 60 10.48 8.19 17.16
N PRO A 61 10.35 7.05 17.88
CA PRO A 61 10.70 6.96 19.30
C PRO A 61 12.16 7.32 19.57
N GLU A 62 13.07 6.94 18.68
CA GLU A 62 14.49 7.24 18.79
C GLU A 62 14.80 8.73 18.62
N VAL A 63 14.09 9.41 17.71
CA VAL A 63 14.21 10.87 17.51
C VAL A 63 13.78 11.60 18.79
N VAL A 64 12.64 11.21 19.37
CA VAL A 64 12.13 11.77 20.62
C VAL A 64 13.12 11.53 21.77
N ARG A 65 13.60 10.31 21.94
CA ARG A 65 14.60 9.98 22.97
C ARG A 65 15.87 10.83 22.84
N HIS A 66 16.31 11.10 21.60
CA HIS A 66 17.45 11.96 21.36
C HIS A 66 17.17 13.44 21.63
N LEU A 67 15.94 13.91 21.36
CA LEU A 67 15.49 15.26 21.71
C LEU A 67 15.41 15.46 23.23
N GLU A 68 14.81 14.52 23.97
CA GLU A 68 14.74 14.54 25.43
C GLU A 68 16.12 14.54 26.09
N ALA A 69 17.09 13.86 25.46
CA ALA A 69 18.49 13.85 25.90
C ALA A 69 19.30 15.08 25.44
N GLY A 70 18.68 16.10 24.83
CA GLY A 70 19.35 17.31 24.32
C GLY A 70 20.26 17.07 23.10
N ASN A 71 20.22 15.89 22.49
CA ASN A 71 21.11 15.46 21.41
C ASN A 71 20.50 15.70 20.03
N LYS A 72 20.21 16.97 19.69
CA LYS A 72 19.49 17.35 18.47
C LYS A 72 20.14 16.85 17.17
N ILE A 73 21.46 16.79 17.09
CA ILE A 73 22.18 16.26 15.91
C ILE A 73 21.87 14.77 15.69
N ARG A 74 21.82 13.97 16.77
CA ARG A 74 21.48 12.54 16.68
C ARG A 74 20.01 12.34 16.31
N ALA A 75 19.12 13.21 16.80
CA ALA A 75 17.70 13.21 16.41
C ALA A 75 17.53 13.45 14.91
N ILE A 76 18.21 14.47 14.35
CA ILE A 76 18.19 14.77 12.91
C ILE A 76 18.74 13.60 12.08
N LYS A 77 19.84 12.99 12.54
CA LYS A 77 20.41 11.81 11.87
C LYS A 77 19.43 10.64 11.86
N CYS A 78 18.84 10.30 13.01
CA CYS A 78 17.87 9.21 13.13
C CYS A 78 16.64 9.46 12.24
N TYR A 79 16.12 10.69 12.22
CA TYR A 79 15.00 11.06 11.35
C TYR A 79 15.34 10.86 9.87
N ARG A 80 16.53 11.30 9.45
CA ARG A 80 16.99 11.12 8.06
C ARG A 80 17.20 9.65 7.71
N ASP A 81 17.78 8.87 8.60
CA ASP A 81 18.03 7.45 8.37
C ASP A 81 16.69 6.67 8.27
N ALA A 82 15.64 7.11 8.97
CA ALA A 82 14.31 6.51 8.93
C ALA A 82 13.45 6.95 7.73
N THR A 83 13.59 8.19 7.26
CA THR A 83 12.70 8.80 6.24
C THR A 83 13.34 9.02 4.88
N GLY A 84 14.68 9.03 4.81
CA GLY A 84 15.43 9.42 3.62
C GLY A 84 15.38 10.93 3.33
N ALA A 85 14.88 11.76 4.25
CA ALA A 85 14.79 13.20 4.05
C ALA A 85 16.16 13.86 3.83
N ASP A 86 16.19 14.98 3.10
CA ASP A 86 17.41 15.79 3.02
C ASP A 86 17.75 16.41 4.38
N LEU A 87 18.96 16.95 4.53
CA LEU A 87 19.41 17.50 5.82
C LEU A 87 18.52 18.65 6.31
N LYS A 88 18.00 19.47 5.38
CA LYS A 88 17.13 20.60 5.71
C LYS A 88 15.76 20.10 6.19
N GLY A 89 15.10 19.24 5.42
CA GLY A 89 13.81 18.66 5.76
C GLY A 89 13.88 17.83 7.05
N ALA A 90 14.96 17.09 7.27
CA ALA A 90 15.18 16.38 8.52
C ALA A 90 15.33 17.31 9.72
N LYS A 91 16.01 18.45 9.55
CA LYS A 91 16.12 19.45 10.61
C LYS A 91 14.75 20.07 10.91
N ASP A 92 14.05 20.53 9.88
CA ASP A 92 12.77 21.24 10.01
C ASP A 92 11.72 20.32 10.68
N ALA A 93 11.64 19.06 10.26
CA ALA A 93 10.73 18.09 10.87
C ALA A 93 11.09 17.77 12.33
N VAL A 94 12.37 17.63 12.66
CA VAL A 94 12.81 17.39 14.04
C VAL A 94 12.55 18.61 14.93
N GLU A 95 12.65 19.83 14.39
CA GLU A 95 12.27 21.06 15.09
C GLU A 95 10.78 21.15 15.35
N GLU A 96 9.95 20.76 14.38
CA GLU A 96 8.51 20.68 14.56
C GLU A 96 8.13 19.67 15.66
N ILE A 97 8.74 18.47 15.64
CA ILE A 97 8.54 17.45 16.67
C ILE A 97 8.95 17.95 18.06
N ALA A 98 10.08 18.66 18.16
CA ALA A 98 10.52 19.26 19.42
C ALA A 98 9.54 20.34 19.90
N SER A 99 9.10 21.21 19.01
CA SER A 99 8.17 22.30 19.33
C SER A 99 6.80 21.78 19.77
N GLN A 100 6.28 20.73 19.15
CA GLN A 100 5.02 20.09 19.55
C GLN A 100 5.10 19.44 20.95
N ARG A 101 6.31 19.05 21.38
CA ARG A 101 6.57 18.37 22.66
C ARG A 101 7.13 19.27 23.76
N GLY A 102 7.44 20.54 23.45
CA GLY A 102 8.03 21.48 24.39
C GLY A 102 9.47 21.14 24.81
N LEU A 103 10.24 20.51 23.91
CA LEU A 103 11.64 20.10 24.12
C LEU A 103 12.65 21.11 23.53
#